data_AF-A0A816G2D7-F1
#
_entry.id   AF-A0A816G2D7-F1
#
_cell.length_a   1.000
_cell.length_b   1.000
_cell.length_c   1.000
_cell.angle_alpha   90.00
_cell.angle_beta   90.00
_cell.angle_gamma   90.00
#
_symmetry.space_group_name_H-M   'P 1'
#
loop_
_entity.id
_entity.type
_entity.pdbx_description
1 polymer ?
#
loop_
_entity_poly.entity_id
_entity_poly.type
_entity_poly.pdbx_seq_one_letter_code
_entity_poly.pdbx_strand_id
1 'polypeptide(L)'
;NLIIWILVSFIMQQKLVILFSIFISVFIAFLFTFSRYTEKDDSDMLQKYLVIKQDLLSVMTFNIRFDGIEHDPNNHFTKRVYRLTETIEKWQPSILNVQEPFANQLLHWRSHLPTYYQYIGYQPDGIDRNLEHPSSRMDFQVAILYNNQVLKLIEQDYRWLSKSP
;
A
#
# COMPACT_ATOMS: atom_id res chain seq x y z
N ASN A 1 66.41 -11.48 7.90
CA ASN A 1 65.65 -10.23 7.65
C ASN A 1 64.47 -10.41 6.72
N LEU A 2 64.63 -10.95 5.50
CA LEU A 2 63.52 -11.13 4.54
C LEU A 2 62.40 -12.06 5.05
N ILE A 3 62.76 -13.22 5.63
CA ILE A 3 61.80 -14.20 6.17
C ILE A 3 60.96 -13.61 7.32
N ILE A 4 61.59 -12.82 8.20
CA ILE A 4 60.90 -12.16 9.33
C ILE A 4 59.89 -11.13 8.78
N TRP A 5 60.26 -10.39 7.75
CA TRP A 5 59.38 -9.40 7.12
C TRP A 5 58.15 -10.05 6.45
N ILE A 6 58.35 -11.17 5.75
CA ILE A 6 57.28 -11.97 5.16
C ILE A 6 56.32 -12.50 6.25
N LEU A 7 56.87 -13.02 7.35
CA LEU A 7 56.07 -13.55 8.46
C LEU A 7 55.22 -12.46 9.11
N VAL A 8 55.80 -11.27 9.35
CA VAL A 8 55.09 -10.11 9.92
C VAL A 8 54.00 -9.62 8.96
N SER A 9 54.29 -9.52 7.67
CA SER A 9 53.31 -9.14 6.64
C SER A 9 52.14 -10.13 6.59
N PHE A 10 52.42 -11.43 6.65
CA PHE A 10 51.38 -12.47 6.64
C PHE A 10 50.49 -12.41 7.89
N ILE A 11 51.08 -12.21 9.08
CA ILE A 11 50.35 -12.05 10.34
C ILE A 11 49.48 -10.78 10.31
N MET A 12 49.98 -9.66 9.78
CA MET A 12 49.20 -8.43 9.62
C MET A 12 48.02 -8.63 8.68
N GLN A 13 48.21 -9.33 7.57
CA GLN A 13 47.16 -9.59 6.58
C GLN A 13 46.06 -10.49 7.17
N GLN A 14 46.41 -11.53 7.93
CA GLN A 14 45.42 -12.36 8.65
C GLN A 14 44.63 -11.55 9.68
N LYS A 15 45.30 -10.69 10.47
CA LYS A 15 44.62 -9.82 11.44
C LYS A 15 43.64 -8.88 10.76
N LEU A 16 43.99 -8.31 9.60
CA LEU A 16 43.12 -7.43 8.84
C LEU A 16 41.87 -8.16 8.32
N VAL A 17 42.03 -9.38 7.81
CA VAL A 17 40.91 -10.22 7.35
C VAL A 17 39.98 -10.57 8.51
N ILE A 18 40.52 -10.93 9.68
CA ILE A 18 39.73 -11.20 10.88
C ILE A 18 38.97 -9.94 11.32
N LEU A 19 39.64 -8.78 11.36
CA LEU A 19 39.02 -7.51 11.74
C LEU A 19 37.87 -7.14 10.79
N PHE A 20 38.09 -7.33 9.48
CA PHE A 20 37.10 -7.06 8.44
C PHE A 20 35.89 -8.00 8.54
N SER A 21 36.11 -9.29 8.83
CA SER A 21 35.05 -10.28 9.05
C SER A 21 34.18 -9.94 10.27
N ILE A 22 34.81 -9.53 11.38
CA ILE A 22 34.10 -9.07 12.58
C ILE A 22 33.31 -7.80 12.26
N PHE A 23 33.93 -6.83 11.58
CA PHE A 23 33.26 -5.58 11.22
C PHE A 23 32.05 -5.81 10.31
N ILE A 24 32.16 -6.66 9.29
CA ILE A 24 31.03 -7.04 8.43
C ILE A 24 29.92 -7.70 9.25
N SER A 25 30.26 -8.62 10.15
CA SER A 25 29.26 -9.33 10.96
C SER A 25 28.51 -8.38 11.90
N VAL A 26 29.22 -7.44 12.53
CA VAL A 26 28.62 -6.39 13.37
C VAL A 26 27.79 -5.42 12.54
N PHE A 27 28.26 -5.03 11.36
CA PHE A 27 27.54 -4.15 10.45
C PHE A 27 26.25 -4.79 9.93
N ILE A 28 26.29 -6.07 9.54
CA ILE A 28 25.10 -6.83 9.15
C ILE A 28 24.13 -6.95 10.34
N ALA A 29 24.61 -7.27 11.54
CA ALA A 29 23.75 -7.34 12.72
C ALA A 29 23.10 -5.98 13.04
N PHE A 30 23.84 -4.88 12.90
CA PHE A 30 23.33 -3.51 13.07
C PHE A 30 22.27 -3.15 12.03
N LEU A 31 22.40 -3.61 10.78
CA LEU A 31 21.34 -3.48 9.77
C LEU A 31 20.04 -4.22 10.17
N PHE A 32 20.10 -5.17 11.10
CA PHE A 32 18.92 -5.86 11.64
C PHE A 32 18.43 -5.30 12.99
N THR A 33 19.06 -4.25 13.54
CA THR A 33 18.59 -3.56 14.77
C THR A 33 17.71 -2.34 14.49
N PHE A 34 17.34 -2.06 13.23
CA PHE A 34 16.30 -1.07 12.97
C PHE A 34 15.01 -1.52 13.67
N SER A 35 14.39 -0.61 14.41
CA SER A 35 13.10 -0.84 15.05
C SER A 35 12.12 -1.35 14.01
N ARG A 36 11.72 -2.62 14.13
CA ARG A 36 10.65 -3.18 13.31
C ARG A 36 9.35 -2.53 13.73
N TYR A 37 8.51 -2.27 12.75
CA TYR A 37 7.14 -1.87 13.01
C TYR A 37 6.42 -2.98 13.79
N THR A 38 5.79 -2.61 14.91
CA THR A 38 5.07 -3.53 15.80
C THR A 38 3.58 -3.21 15.87
N GLU A 39 2.78 -4.16 16.37
CA GLU A 39 1.35 -3.93 16.66
C GLU A 39 1.13 -2.78 17.66
N LYS A 40 2.11 -2.55 18.55
CA LYS A 40 2.06 -1.43 19.49
C LYS A 40 2.19 -0.10 18.74
N ASP A 41 3.13 0.01 17.82
CA ASP A 41 3.29 1.22 16.99
C ASP A 41 2.00 1.51 16.21
N ASP A 42 1.38 0.45 15.70
CA ASP A 42 0.12 0.47 14.98
C ASP A 42 -1.05 1.03 15.83
N SER A 43 -1.12 0.59 17.09
CA SER A 43 -2.13 1.03 18.05
C SER A 43 -1.88 2.47 18.51
N ASP A 44 -0.62 2.84 18.77
CA ASP A 44 -0.22 4.18 19.19
C ASP A 44 -0.50 5.21 18.07
N MET A 45 -0.25 4.85 16.81
CA MET A 45 -0.57 5.70 15.66
C MET A 45 -2.08 5.85 15.45
N LEU A 46 -2.84 4.77 15.58
CA LEU A 46 -4.30 4.83 15.48
C LEU A 46 -4.88 5.75 16.56
N GLN A 47 -4.42 5.65 17.80
CA GLN A 47 -4.89 6.52 18.88
C GLN A 47 -4.62 8.00 18.60
N LYS A 48 -3.39 8.34 18.19
CA LYS A 48 -3.05 9.71 17.79
C LYS A 48 -3.92 10.21 16.64
N TYR A 49 -4.15 9.36 15.63
CA TYR A 49 -5.01 9.68 14.51
C TYR A 49 -6.45 9.94 14.97
N LEU A 50 -7.04 9.09 15.80
CA LEU A 50 -8.42 9.23 16.26
C LEU A 50 -8.64 10.52 17.06
N VAL A 51 -7.66 10.92 17.89
CA VAL A 51 -7.69 12.19 18.63
C VAL A 51 -7.75 13.39 17.68
N ILE A 52 -7.03 13.33 16.57
CA ILE A 52 -6.89 14.45 15.63
C ILE A 52 -8.01 14.47 14.57
N LYS A 53 -8.53 13.29 14.19
CA LYS A 53 -9.53 13.11 13.13
C LYS A 53 -10.84 13.81 13.44
N GLN A 54 -11.24 13.92 14.71
CA GLN A 54 -12.57 14.40 15.07
C GLN A 54 -12.86 15.81 14.54
N ASP A 55 -11.83 16.64 14.39
CA ASP A 55 -11.93 18.02 13.92
C ASP A 55 -11.35 18.23 12.52
N LEU A 56 -10.82 17.18 11.87
CA LEU A 56 -10.10 17.30 10.60
C LEU A 56 -10.61 16.33 9.54
N LEU A 57 -10.52 16.77 8.29
CA LEU A 57 -10.73 15.90 7.13
C LEU A 57 -9.60 14.86 7.07
N SER A 58 -9.93 13.58 7.17
CA SER A 58 -8.95 12.51 6.98
C SER A 58 -8.97 11.96 5.56
N VAL A 59 -7.78 11.84 4.98
CA VAL A 59 -7.58 11.36 3.62
C VAL A 59 -6.65 10.15 3.65
N MET A 60 -7.05 9.09 2.95
CA MET A 60 -6.23 7.90 2.73
C MET A 60 -6.01 7.71 1.23
N THR A 61 -4.79 7.33 0.85
CA THR A 61 -4.50 6.81 -0.49
C THR A 61 -4.05 5.37 -0.36
N PHE A 62 -4.65 4.48 -1.14
CA PHE A 62 -4.38 3.06 -1.01
C PHE A 62 -4.47 2.36 -2.37
N ASN A 63 -3.33 1.83 -2.82
CA ASN A 63 -3.32 0.93 -3.95
C ASN A 63 -3.78 -0.45 -3.48
N ILE A 64 -4.90 -0.92 -4.01
CA ILE A 64 -5.48 -2.19 -3.58
C ILE A 64 -5.10 -3.35 -4.48
N ARG A 65 -4.25 -3.13 -5.49
CA ARG A 65 -3.80 -4.11 -6.47
C ARG A 65 -4.95 -4.80 -7.23
N PHE A 66 -4.94 -4.71 -8.55
CA PHE A 66 -5.96 -5.36 -9.38
C PHE A 66 -6.01 -6.88 -9.14
N ASP A 67 -7.18 -7.48 -9.36
CA ASP A 67 -7.38 -8.93 -9.22
C ASP A 67 -6.76 -9.69 -10.40
N GLY A 68 -5.45 -9.97 -10.28
CA GLY A 68 -4.65 -10.64 -11.31
C GLY A 68 -4.20 -12.05 -10.94
N ILE A 69 -3.37 -12.64 -11.79
CA ILE A 69 -2.70 -13.91 -11.48
C ILE A 69 -1.70 -13.68 -10.35
N GLU A 70 -1.88 -14.43 -9.26
CA GLU A 70 -1.04 -14.35 -8.07
C GLU A 70 -0.19 -15.61 -7.91
N HIS A 71 1.08 -15.45 -7.55
CA HIS A 71 1.96 -16.58 -7.23
C HIS A 71 1.59 -17.22 -5.88
N ASP A 72 1.18 -16.40 -4.90
CA ASP A 72 0.66 -16.87 -3.61
C ASP A 72 -0.87 -16.79 -3.63
N PRO A 73 -1.59 -17.91 -3.50
CA PRO A 73 -3.04 -17.93 -3.43
C PRO A 73 -3.63 -17.08 -2.30
N ASN A 74 -2.86 -16.69 -1.28
CA ASN A 74 -3.28 -15.81 -0.18
C ASN A 74 -3.32 -14.32 -0.57
N ASN A 75 -2.70 -13.97 -1.70
CA ASN A 75 -2.74 -12.63 -2.27
C ASN A 75 -3.89 -12.46 -3.26
N HIS A 76 -4.68 -13.50 -3.53
CA HIS A 76 -5.86 -13.37 -4.38
C HIS A 76 -6.85 -12.37 -3.77
N PHE A 77 -7.48 -11.52 -4.59
CA PHE A 77 -8.32 -10.43 -4.11
C PHE A 77 -9.46 -10.90 -3.19
N THR A 78 -10.10 -12.02 -3.53
CA THR A 78 -11.16 -12.66 -2.74
C THR A 78 -10.77 -12.97 -1.29
N LYS A 79 -9.47 -13.13 -0.99
CA LYS A 79 -8.96 -13.26 0.39
C LYS A 79 -8.50 -11.93 0.98
N ARG A 80 -8.01 -11.01 0.15
CA ARG A 80 -7.56 -9.68 0.58
C ARG A 80 -8.72 -8.75 0.93
N VAL A 81 -9.91 -8.94 0.33
CA VAL A 81 -11.07 -8.07 0.53
C VAL A 81 -11.41 -7.87 2.00
N TYR A 82 -11.34 -8.92 2.83
CA TYR A 82 -11.60 -8.83 4.26
C TYR A 82 -10.56 -7.95 4.98
N ARG A 83 -9.26 -8.14 4.71
CA ARG A 83 -8.19 -7.32 5.31
C ARG A 83 -8.25 -5.87 4.85
N LEU A 84 -8.65 -5.66 3.58
CA LEU A 84 -8.88 -4.32 3.05
C LEU A 84 -10.05 -3.65 3.79
N THR A 85 -11.18 -4.35 3.96
CA THR A 85 -12.33 -3.86 4.73
C THR A 85 -11.94 -3.55 6.17
N GLU A 86 -11.28 -4.46 6.88
CA GLU A 86 -10.81 -4.25 8.24
C GLU A 86 -9.92 -3.01 8.36
N THR A 87 -9.05 -2.78 7.37
CA THR A 87 -8.20 -1.58 7.33
C THR A 87 -9.06 -0.31 7.22
N ILE A 88 -10.03 -0.29 6.31
CA ILE A 88 -10.89 0.89 6.13
C ILE A 88 -11.83 1.10 7.34
N GLU A 89 -12.29 0.04 7.99
CA GLU A 89 -13.11 0.13 9.20
C GLU A 89 -12.31 0.58 10.43
N LYS A 90 -11.03 0.21 10.51
CA LYS A 90 -10.11 0.66 11.56
C LYS A 90 -9.82 2.15 11.46
N TRP A 91 -9.49 2.63 10.26
CA TRP A 91 -9.05 4.01 10.06
C TRP A 91 -10.19 4.97 9.69
N GLN A 92 -11.27 4.48 9.08
CA GLN A 92 -12.45 5.23 8.68
C GLN A 92 -12.15 6.60 8.03
N PRO A 93 -11.33 6.67 6.96
CA PRO A 93 -10.98 7.94 6.34
C PRO A 93 -12.22 8.68 5.80
N SER A 94 -12.28 10.01 5.90
CA SER A 94 -13.35 10.79 5.28
C SER A 94 -13.34 10.65 3.76
N ILE A 95 -12.14 10.60 3.16
CA ILE A 95 -11.89 10.37 1.72
C ILE A 95 -10.87 9.26 1.56
N LEU A 96 -11.18 8.27 0.73
CA LEU A 96 -10.31 7.16 0.37
C LEU A 96 -10.08 7.15 -1.14
N ASN A 97 -8.86 7.45 -1.55
CA ASN A 97 -8.41 7.34 -2.93
C ASN A 97 -7.82 5.95 -3.15
N VAL A 98 -8.41 5.19 -4.06
CA VAL A 98 -8.04 3.81 -4.36
C VAL A 98 -7.34 3.76 -5.70
N GLN A 99 -6.27 2.97 -5.82
CA GLN A 99 -5.60 2.68 -7.10
C GLN A 99 -5.65 1.19 -7.45
N GLU A 100 -5.63 0.92 -8.75
CA GLU A 100 -5.72 -0.39 -9.41
C GLU A 100 -6.99 -1.23 -9.16
N PRO A 101 -8.19 -0.70 -8.82
CA PRO A 101 -9.36 -1.58 -8.68
C PRO A 101 -10.01 -1.86 -10.04
N PHE A 102 -10.17 -3.12 -10.45
CA PHE A 102 -11.15 -3.37 -11.52
C PHE A 102 -12.57 -2.93 -11.09
N ALA A 103 -13.44 -2.58 -12.03
CA ALA A 103 -14.81 -2.15 -11.72
C ALA A 103 -15.57 -3.17 -10.83
N ASN A 104 -15.59 -4.44 -11.23
CA ASN A 104 -16.24 -5.50 -10.45
C ASN A 104 -15.55 -5.72 -9.09
N GLN A 105 -14.24 -5.53 -9.03
CA GLN A 105 -13.45 -5.61 -7.80
C GLN A 105 -13.86 -4.50 -6.83
N LEU A 106 -14.03 -3.26 -7.32
CA LEU A 106 -14.52 -2.13 -6.54
C LEU A 106 -15.94 -2.36 -6.04
N LEU A 107 -16.85 -2.81 -6.92
CA LEU A 107 -18.25 -3.08 -6.56
C LEU A 107 -18.34 -4.19 -5.51
N HIS A 108 -17.57 -5.27 -5.68
CA HIS A 108 -17.48 -6.34 -4.70
C HIS A 108 -16.90 -5.86 -3.37
N TRP A 109 -15.85 -5.04 -3.40
CA TRP A 109 -15.30 -4.51 -2.15
C TRP A 109 -16.29 -3.58 -1.45
N ARG A 110 -16.92 -2.67 -2.20
CA ARG A 110 -17.90 -1.71 -1.67
C ARG A 110 -19.06 -2.41 -0.97
N SER A 111 -19.51 -3.58 -1.43
CA SER A 111 -20.56 -4.33 -0.75
C SER A 111 -20.18 -4.82 0.65
N HIS A 112 -18.88 -4.83 0.99
CA HIS A 112 -18.36 -5.15 2.32
C HIS A 112 -18.07 -3.91 3.17
N LEU A 113 -18.05 -2.72 2.57
CA LEU A 113 -17.82 -1.47 3.30
C LEU A 113 -19.11 -0.95 3.94
N PRO A 114 -19.02 -0.12 4.98
CA PRO A 114 -20.17 0.58 5.54
C PRO A 114 -20.96 1.33 4.45
N THR A 115 -22.28 1.26 4.51
CA THR A 115 -23.19 1.80 3.48
C THR A 115 -23.11 3.31 3.27
N TYR A 116 -22.55 4.03 4.24
CA TYR A 116 -22.28 5.47 4.14
C TYR A 116 -21.09 5.80 3.24
N TYR A 117 -20.23 4.84 2.89
CA TYR A 117 -19.24 5.06 1.85
C TYR A 117 -19.91 5.04 0.47
N GLN A 118 -19.85 6.18 -0.18
CA GLN A 118 -20.19 6.35 -1.59
C GLN A 118 -18.90 6.37 -2.41
N TYR A 119 -19.00 6.16 -3.71
CA TYR A 119 -17.85 6.22 -4.61
C TYR A 119 -18.11 7.18 -5.77
N ILE A 120 -17.03 7.70 -6.34
CA ILE A 120 -16.97 8.33 -7.65
C ILE A 120 -15.85 7.68 -8.46
N GLY A 121 -15.94 7.79 -9.79
CA GLY A 121 -15.14 7.00 -10.71
C GLY A 121 -15.74 5.61 -10.93
N TYR A 122 -17.08 5.50 -11.04
CA TYR A 122 -17.81 4.43 -11.74
C TYR A 122 -19.26 4.89 -11.95
N GLN A 123 -19.89 4.53 -13.07
CA GLN A 123 -21.34 4.71 -13.28
C GLN A 123 -22.02 3.33 -13.25
N PRO A 124 -22.94 3.05 -12.30
CA PRO A 124 -23.71 1.79 -12.20
C PRO A 124 -24.35 1.31 -13.51
N ASP A 125 -24.73 2.27 -14.35
CA ASP A 125 -25.49 2.19 -15.59
C ASP A 125 -24.63 2.35 -16.86
N GLY A 126 -23.35 2.72 -16.70
CA GLY A 126 -22.42 3.04 -17.77
C GLY A 126 -21.42 1.94 -18.11
N ILE A 127 -21.77 0.66 -17.94
CA ILE A 127 -21.00 -0.42 -18.58
C ILE A 127 -21.08 -0.15 -20.07
N ASP A 128 -20.00 0.32 -20.67
CA ASP A 128 -19.84 0.12 -22.10
C ASP A 128 -19.71 -1.38 -22.31
N ARG A 129 -20.84 -2.05 -22.59
CA ARG A 129 -20.88 -3.50 -22.83
C ARG A 129 -20.10 -3.87 -24.08
N ASN A 130 -19.68 -2.88 -24.86
CA ASN A 130 -18.75 -3.08 -25.93
C ASN A 130 -17.35 -3.29 -25.33
N LEU A 131 -17.09 -4.55 -24.94
CA LEU A 131 -15.79 -5.05 -24.50
C LEU A 131 -14.67 -4.79 -25.52
N GLU A 132 -14.90 -4.21 -26.69
CA GLU A 132 -13.87 -3.78 -27.63
C GLU A 132 -13.36 -2.34 -27.38
N HIS A 133 -14.14 -1.52 -26.68
CA HIS A 133 -13.75 -0.14 -26.38
C HIS A 133 -12.75 -0.10 -25.20
N PRO A 134 -11.61 0.62 -25.30
CA PRO A 134 -10.61 0.63 -24.24
C PRO A 134 -11.13 1.01 -22.83
N SER A 135 -12.16 1.85 -22.75
CA SER A 135 -12.82 2.15 -21.47
C SER A 135 -13.40 0.89 -20.82
N SER A 136 -14.16 0.09 -21.57
CA SER A 136 -14.81 -1.15 -21.09
C SER A 136 -13.87 -2.23 -20.52
N ARG A 137 -12.58 -2.23 -20.91
CA ARG A 137 -11.56 -3.19 -20.43
C ARG A 137 -10.71 -2.64 -19.29
N MET A 138 -10.69 -1.33 -19.09
CA MET A 138 -9.80 -0.63 -18.15
C MET A 138 -10.58 0.08 -17.04
N ASP A 139 -11.83 -0.34 -16.81
CA ASP A 139 -12.89 0.61 -16.48
C ASP A 139 -12.60 1.49 -15.28
N PHE A 140 -11.84 1.06 -14.26
CA PHE A 140 -11.16 2.02 -13.37
C PHE A 140 -9.75 1.55 -12.99
N GLN A 141 -8.79 2.47 -12.96
CA GLN A 141 -7.50 2.30 -12.27
C GLN A 141 -7.42 3.17 -11.03
N VAL A 142 -8.41 4.03 -10.83
CA VAL A 142 -8.54 4.93 -9.69
C VAL A 142 -10.01 5.11 -9.33
N ALA A 143 -10.31 5.14 -8.04
CA ALA A 143 -11.64 5.46 -7.53
C ALA A 143 -11.50 6.33 -6.29
N ILE A 144 -12.49 7.17 -6.01
CA ILE A 144 -12.55 7.94 -4.76
C ILE A 144 -13.79 7.51 -4.01
N LEU A 145 -13.61 6.97 -2.80
CA LEU A 145 -14.68 6.70 -1.87
C LEU A 145 -14.75 7.82 -0.85
N TYR A 146 -15.95 8.18 -0.42
CA TYR A 146 -16.16 9.24 0.56
C TYR A 146 -17.26 8.88 1.55
N ASN A 147 -17.08 9.29 2.80
CA ASN A 147 -18.10 9.15 3.83
C ASN A 147 -19.20 10.20 3.63
N ASN A 148 -20.39 9.78 3.19
CA ASN A 148 -21.50 10.67 2.89
C ASN A 148 -22.21 11.25 4.12
N GLN A 149 -21.85 10.82 5.34
CA GLN A 149 -22.32 11.45 6.58
C GLN A 149 -21.55 12.74 6.88
N VAL A 150 -20.35 12.88 6.32
CA VAL A 150 -19.46 14.04 6.53
C VAL A 150 -19.40 14.91 5.28
N LEU A 151 -19.42 14.29 4.10
CA LEU A 151 -19.20 14.96 2.83
C LEU A 151 -20.43 14.84 1.92
N LYS A 152 -20.70 15.91 1.18
CA LYS A 152 -21.73 15.94 0.13
C LYS A 152 -21.03 16.13 -1.22
N LEU A 153 -21.25 15.23 -2.16
CA LEU A 153 -20.79 15.38 -3.53
C LEU A 153 -21.55 16.54 -4.20
N ILE A 154 -20.80 17.51 -4.73
CA ILE A 154 -21.36 18.64 -5.49
C ILE A 154 -21.17 18.41 -6.99
N GLU A 155 -19.97 17.98 -7.39
CA GLU A 155 -19.57 17.74 -8.78
C GLU A 155 -18.49 16.66 -8.84
N GLN A 156 -18.38 15.96 -9.97
CA GLN A 156 -17.32 14.99 -10.25
C GLN A 156 -16.86 15.13 -11.70
N ASP A 157 -15.58 14.86 -11.94
CA ASP A 157 -14.98 14.83 -13.28
C ASP A 157 -13.86 13.77 -13.33
N TYR A 158 -13.42 13.43 -14.53
CA TYR A 158 -12.27 12.56 -14.77
C TYR A 158 -11.38 13.13 -15.87
N ARG A 159 -10.06 12.92 -15.75
CA ARG A 159 -9.08 13.40 -16.72
C ARG A 159 -8.06 12.34 -17.06
N TRP A 160 -7.92 12.06 -18.35
CA TRP A 160 -6.80 11.29 -18.89
C TRP A 160 -5.51 12.09 -18.80
N LEU A 161 -4.42 11.44 -18.38
CA LEU A 161 -3.09 12.04 -18.34
C LEU A 161 -2.41 11.99 -19.73
N SER A 162 -3.18 12.22 -20.79
CA SER A 162 -2.74 12.21 -22.19
C SER A 162 -3.60 13.18 -23.01
N LYS A 163 -3.14 13.50 -24.23
CA LYS A 163 -3.95 14.26 -25.20
C LYS A 163 -5.01 13.40 -25.91
N SER A 164 -4.81 12.08 -25.92
CA SER A 164 -5.67 11.08 -26.54
C SER A 164 -5.75 9.87 -25.60
N PRO A 165 -6.94 9.50 -25.10
CA PRO A 165 -7.15 8.31 -24.26
C PRO A 165 -6.69 7.01 -24.90
#